data_AF-A0A9X4IEU3-F1
#
_entry.id   AF-A0A9X4IEU3-F1
#
_cell.length_a   1.000
_cell.length_b   1.000
_cell.length_c   1.000
_cell.angle_alpha   90.00
_cell.angle_beta   90.00
_cell.angle_gamma   90.00
#
_symmetry.space_group_name_H-M   'P 1'
#
loop_
_entity.id
_entity.type
_entity.pdbx_description
1 polymer ?
#
loop_
_entity_poly.entity_id
_entity_poly.type
_entity_poly.pdbx_seq_one_letter_code
_entity_poly.pdbx_strand_id
1 'polypeptide(L)' 'MSIAAALVQSLPLMALQAPVELAGMALMAHAMGRAARRDGQALLANPFLDDVDDGADAPTMAAWRDGWLNGG' A
#
# COMPACT_ATOMS: atom_id res chain seq x y z
N MET A 1 -16.62 16.00 41.08
CA MET A 1 -16.40 14.94 40.06
C MET A 1 -16.50 15.62 38.70
N SER A 2 -15.38 15.81 38.00
CA SER A 2 -15.31 16.67 36.81
C SER A 2 -15.41 15.85 35.52
N ILE A 3 -16.31 16.26 34.61
CA ILE A 3 -16.62 15.65 33.30
C ILE A 3 -15.52 15.97 32.25
N ALA A 4 -14.42 16.62 32.66
CA ALA A 4 -13.36 17.07 31.76
C ALA A 4 -12.45 15.95 31.20
N ALA A 5 -12.59 14.70 31.63
CA ALA A 5 -11.69 13.60 31.24
C ALA A 5 -12.12 12.81 29.98
N ALA A 6 -13.30 13.09 29.42
CA ALA A 6 -13.87 12.26 28.34
C ALA A 6 -13.54 12.75 26.92
N LEU A 7 -13.07 13.99 26.76
CA LEU A 7 -12.90 14.62 25.43
C LEU A 7 -11.51 14.43 24.79
N VAL A 8 -10.54 13.87 25.52
CA VAL A 8 -9.15 13.72 25.03
C VAL A 8 -8.92 12.37 24.34
N GLN A 9 -9.85 11.41 24.44
CA GLN A 9 -9.57 10.00 24.09
C GLN A 9 -10.07 9.55 22.71
N SER A 10 -10.63 10.44 21.90
CA SER A 10 -11.35 10.05 20.66
C SER A 10 -10.61 10.30 19.35
N LEU A 11 -9.39 10.88 19.38
CA LEU A 11 -8.53 11.08 18.20
C LEU A 11 -7.12 10.59 18.59
N PRO A 12 -6.58 9.50 17.99
CA PRO A 12 -6.35 9.43 16.54
C PRO A 12 -6.41 8.00 15.95
N LEU A 13 -7.44 7.19 16.23
CA LEU A 13 -7.51 5.83 15.67
C LEU A 13 -7.60 5.88 14.12
N MET A 14 -8.41 6.78 13.57
CA MET A 14 -8.54 6.96 12.12
C MET A 14 -7.28 7.51 11.45
N ALA A 15 -6.48 8.32 12.15
CA ALA A 15 -5.25 8.87 11.58
C ALA A 15 -4.13 7.81 11.46
N LEU A 16 -4.21 6.71 12.23
CA LEU A 16 -3.28 5.59 12.13
C LEU A 16 -3.71 4.53 11.09
N GLN A 17 -5.00 4.44 10.77
CA GLN A 17 -5.53 3.42 9.85
C GLN A 17 -5.02 3.61 8.42
N ALA A 18 -5.07 4.83 7.87
CA ALA A 18 -4.64 5.08 6.50
C ALA A 18 -3.16 4.72 6.22
N PRO A 19 -2.19 5.07 7.09
CA PRO A 19 -0.81 4.62 6.91
C PRO A 19 -0.61 3.10 6.98
N VAL A 20 -1.34 2.41 7.86
CA VAL A 20 -1.24 0.95 8.03
C VAL A 20 -1.84 0.21 6.84
N GLU A 21 -2.99 0.67 6.35
CA GLU A 21 -3.63 0.14 5.15
C GLU A 21 -2.72 0.31 3.93
N LEU A 22 -2.11 1.49 3.76
CA LEU A 22 -1.15 1.73 2.69
C LEU A 22 0.08 0.81 2.77
N ALA A 23 0.62 0.59 3.98
CA ALA A 23 1.73 -0.33 4.19
C ALA A 23 1.34 -1.79 3.86
N GLY A 24 0.14 -2.22 4.24
CA GLY A 24 -0.40 -3.53 3.89
C GLY A 24 -0.55 -3.71 2.38
N MET A 25 -1.09 -2.71 1.69
CA MET A 25 -1.22 -2.72 0.24
C MET A 25 0.13 -2.76 -0.47
N ALA A 26 1.11 -1.98 -0.02
CA ALA A 26 2.46 -2.01 -0.58
C ALA A 26 3.13 -3.39 -0.40
N LEU A 27 2.96 -4.04 0.76
CA LEU A 27 3.47 -5.41 0.98
C LEU A 27 2.83 -6.42 0.04
N MET A 28 1.50 -6.34 -0.16
CA MET A 28 0.79 -7.20 -1.11
C MET A 28 1.26 -6.96 -2.54
N ALA A 29 1.39 -5.69 -2.95
CA ALA A 29 1.88 -5.31 -4.27
C ALA A 29 3.30 -5.85 -4.52
N HIS A 30 4.21 -5.71 -3.56
CA HIS A 30 5.56 -6.29 -3.65
C HIS A 30 5.53 -7.82 -3.79
N ALA A 31 4.71 -8.52 -3.00
CA ALA A 31 4.58 -9.97 -3.11
C ALA A 31 4.03 -10.40 -4.48
N MET A 32 3.04 -9.68 -5.01
CA MET A 32 2.49 -9.88 -6.35
C MET A 32 3.55 -9.67 -7.44
N GLY A 33 4.37 -8.61 -7.33
CA GLY A 33 5.47 -8.36 -8.27
C GLY A 33 6.46 -9.51 -8.33
N ARG A 34 6.88 -10.04 -7.17
CA ARG A 34 7.76 -11.22 -7.12
C ARG A 34 7.12 -12.44 -7.78
N ALA A 35 5.83 -12.68 -7.53
CA ALA A 35 5.11 -13.80 -8.15
C ALA A 35 5.04 -13.66 -9.67
N ALA A 36 4.64 -12.47 -10.15
CA ALA A 36 4.58 -12.14 -11.58
C ALA A 36 5.93 -12.38 -12.29
N ARG A 37 7.05 -12.03 -11.65
CA ARG A 37 8.40 -12.29 -12.19
C ARG A 37 8.67 -13.78 -12.35
N ARG A 38 8.37 -14.60 -11.33
CA ARG A 38 8.54 -16.05 -11.36
C ARG A 38 7.68 -16.71 -12.43
N ASP A 39 6.48 -16.16 -12.64
CA ASP A 39 5.54 -16.65 -13.65
C ASP A 39 5.86 -16.13 -15.06
N GLY A 40 6.95 -15.36 -15.23
CA GLY A 40 7.41 -14.86 -16.53
C GLY A 40 6.58 -13.70 -17.09
N GLN A 41 5.76 -13.05 -16.26
CA GLN A 41 4.98 -11.89 -16.68
C GLN A 41 5.90 -10.70 -16.97
N ALA A 42 5.53 -9.91 -17.98
CA ALA A 42 6.24 -8.68 -18.32
C ALA A 42 6.04 -7.61 -17.23
N LEU A 43 7.02 -6.72 -17.06
CA LEU A 43 6.92 -5.61 -16.11
C LEU A 43 5.73 -4.68 -16.42
N LEU A 44 5.34 -4.55 -17.70
CA LEU A 44 4.18 -3.77 -18.13
C LEU A 44 2.83 -4.41 -17.76
N ALA A 45 2.81 -5.66 -17.28
CA ALA A 45 1.61 -6.29 -16.75
C ALA A 45 1.31 -5.87 -15.29
N ASN A 46 1.92 -4.76 -14.83
CA ASN A 46 1.67 -4.19 -13.52
C ASN A 46 0.19 -3.79 -13.41
N PRO A 47 -0.60 -4.40 -12.52
CA PRO A 47 -2.04 -4.10 -12.41
C PRO A 47 -2.31 -2.69 -11.85
N PHE A 48 -1.29 -2.02 -11.30
CA PHE A 48 -1.40 -0.66 -10.75
C PHE A 48 -1.04 0.43 -11.76
N LEU A 49 -0.89 0.08 -13.06
CA LEU A 49 -0.57 1.04 -14.13
C LEU A 49 -1.77 1.85 -14.61
N ASP A 50 -3.01 1.42 -14.35
CA ASP A 50 -4.22 2.04 -14.92
C ASP A 50 -4.75 3.21 -14.06
N ASP A 51 -4.36 3.31 -12.79
CA ASP A 51 -4.86 4.30 -11.81
C ASP A 51 -3.98 5.57 -11.70
N VAL A 52 -3.27 5.95 -12.77
CA VAL A 52 -2.26 7.03 -12.73
C VAL A 52 -2.86 8.43 -12.50
N ASP A 53 -4.17 8.61 -12.64
CA ASP A 53 -4.80 9.94 -12.62
C ASP A 53 -4.74 10.64 -11.25
N ASP A 54 -4.61 9.93 -10.12
CA ASP A 54 -4.68 10.54 -8.78
C ASP A 54 -3.42 10.38 -7.92
N GLY A 55 -2.37 9.70 -8.39
CA GLY A 55 -1.09 9.55 -7.67
C GLY A 55 -1.17 8.81 -6.31
N ALA A 56 -2.36 8.44 -5.84
CA ALA A 56 -2.60 7.72 -4.60
C ALA A 56 -2.03 6.29 -4.64
N ASP A 57 -2.00 5.68 -5.82
CA ASP A 57 -1.45 4.33 -6.05
C ASP A 57 0.04 4.34 -6.45
N ALA A 58 0.71 5.50 -6.42
CA ALA A 58 2.15 5.57 -6.67
C ALA A 58 2.98 4.68 -5.72
N PRO A 59 2.65 4.56 -4.40
CA PRO A 59 3.38 3.67 -3.50
C PRO A 59 3.18 2.18 -3.80
N THR A 60 1.97 1.77 -4.17
CA THR A 60 1.65 0.37 -4.51
C THR A 60 2.25 -0.03 -5.85
N MET A 61 2.20 0.86 -6.86
CA MET A 61 2.88 0.69 -8.14
C MET A 61 4.40 0.53 -7.96
N ALA A 62 5.02 1.39 -7.15
CA ALA A 62 6.46 1.32 -6.86
C ALA A 62 6.83 0.01 -6.16
N ALA A 63 6.03 -0.42 -5.17
CA ALA A 63 6.24 -1.65 -4.44
C ALA A 63 6.10 -2.90 -5.33
N TRP A 64 5.11 -2.94 -6.23
CA TRP A 64 4.98 -4.01 -7.21
C TRP A 64 6.20 -4.10 -8.12
N ARG A 65 6.64 -2.97 -8.69
CA ARG A 65 7.83 -2.92 -9.55
C ARG A 65 9.08 -3.40 -8.82
N ASP A 66 9.25 -2.97 -7.57
CA ASP A 66 10.34 -3.43 -6.71
C ASP A 66 10.30 -4.96 -6.49
N GLY A 67 9.12 -5.52 -6.21
CA GLY A 67 8.94 -6.96 -6.11
C GLY A 67 9.30 -7.69 -7.41
N TRP A 68 8.89 -7.17 -8.56
CA TRP A 68 9.20 -7.78 -9.86
C TRP A 68 10.70 -7.78 -10.15
N LEU A 69 11.39 -6.68 -9.86
CA LEU A 69 12.84 -6.54 -10.08
C LEU A 69 13.67 -7.46 -9.18
N ASN A 70 13.21 -7.71 -7.95
CA ASN A 70 13.92 -8.53 -6.95
C ASN A 70 13.40 -9.97 -6.82
N GLY A 71 12.41 -10.37 -7.62
CA GLY A 71 11.72 -11.67 -7.50
C GLY A 71 12.38 -12.86 -8.21
N GLY A 72 13.63 -12.70 -8.69
CA GLY A 72 14.40 -13.70 -9.43
C GLY A 72 15.30 -14.55 -8.53
#